data_AF-A0A9E6K2B2-F1
#
_entry.id   AF-A0A9E6K2B2-F1
#
_cell.length_a   1.000
_cell.length_b   1.000
_cell.length_c   1.000
_cell.angle_alpha   90.00
_cell.angle_beta   90.00
_cell.angle_gamma   90.00
#
_symmetry.space_group_name_H-M   'P 1'
#
loop_
_entity.id
_entity.type
_entity.pdbx_description
1 polymer ?
#
loop_
_entity_poly.entity_id
_entity_poly.type
_entity_poly.pdbx_seq_one_letter_code
_entity_poly.pdbx_strand_id
1 'polypeptide(L)'
;MATIKQKRALDIMVENGGNVSRAMMEAGYSPNTAKNPQKLTESEGFRELCESYLPDDMLLRALSDDIENKEGNRKAELELAFKLKGKMTEKADINLSGNLKSILVVKNGIYH
;
A
#
# COMPACT_ATOMS: atom_id res chain seq x y z
N MET A 1 -21.21 8.98 -1.02
CA MET A 1 -22.00 7.95 -1.75
C MET A 1 -21.49 7.77 -3.18
N ALA A 2 -21.09 6.54 -3.53
CA ALA A 2 -20.65 6.19 -4.89
C ALA A 2 -21.78 6.29 -5.94
N THR A 3 -21.49 6.96 -7.05
CA THR A 3 -22.37 7.05 -8.23
C THR A 3 -22.40 5.75 -9.04
N ILE A 4 -23.44 5.59 -9.86
CA ILE A 4 -23.57 4.43 -10.78
C ILE A 4 -22.36 4.31 -11.71
N LYS A 5 -21.82 5.44 -12.20
CA LYS A 5 -20.63 5.46 -13.06
C LYS A 5 -19.37 5.00 -12.32
N GLN A 6 -19.19 5.38 -11.06
CA GLN A 6 -18.06 4.95 -10.24
C GLN A 6 -18.12 3.44 -9.97
N LYS A 7 -19.31 2.90 -9.65
CA LYS A 7 -19.52 1.47 -9.46
C LYS A 7 -19.16 0.67 -10.71
N ARG A 8 -19.74 1.06 -11.86
CA ARG A 8 -19.45 0.44 -13.15
C ARG A 8 -17.96 0.54 -13.54
N ALA A 9 -17.32 1.68 -13.27
CA ALA A 9 -15.90 1.84 -13.54
C ALA A 9 -15.05 0.90 -12.67
N LEU A 10 -15.41 0.65 -11.41
CA LEU A 10 -14.71 -0.32 -10.57
C LEU A 10 -14.88 -1.75 -11.13
N ASP A 11 -16.09 -2.16 -11.48
CA ASP A 11 -16.36 -3.49 -12.02
C ASP A 11 -15.51 -3.78 -13.27
N ILE A 12 -15.53 -2.85 -14.22
CA ILE A 12 -14.73 -2.94 -15.45
C ILE A 12 -13.23 -2.92 -15.13
N MET A 13 -12.80 -2.13 -14.14
CA MET A 13 -11.39 -2.06 -13.75
C MET A 13 -10.87 -3.39 -13.22
N VAL A 14 -11.69 -4.12 -12.44
CA VAL A 14 -11.35 -5.46 -11.95
C VAL A 14 -11.21 -6.44 -13.11
N GLU A 15 -12.17 -6.45 -14.03
CA GLU A 15 -12.15 -7.34 -15.21
C GLU A 15 -10.96 -7.05 -16.14
N ASN A 16 -10.56 -5.78 -16.22
CA ASN A 16 -9.64 -5.30 -17.24
C ASN A 16 -8.17 -5.19 -16.77
N GLY A 17 -7.87 -5.66 -15.56
CA GLY A 17 -6.52 -5.70 -14.98
C GLY A 17 -6.03 -4.37 -14.41
N GLY A 18 -6.94 -3.48 -13.97
CA GLY A 18 -6.57 -2.23 -13.31
C GLY A 18 -6.34 -1.03 -14.24
N ASN A 19 -6.70 -1.13 -15.52
CA ASN A 19 -6.59 0.01 -16.43
C ASN A 19 -7.73 1.01 -16.19
N VAL A 20 -7.47 1.98 -15.32
CA VAL A 20 -8.45 2.98 -14.86
C VAL A 20 -8.99 3.83 -16.01
N SER A 21 -8.13 4.38 -16.87
CA SER A 21 -8.56 5.22 -17.99
C SER A 21 -9.51 4.47 -18.93
N ARG A 22 -9.19 3.22 -19.26
CA ARG A 22 -10.06 2.37 -20.08
C ARG A 22 -11.39 2.13 -19.38
N ALA A 23 -11.36 1.75 -18.10
CA ALA A 23 -12.56 1.49 -17.33
C ALA A 23 -13.48 2.73 -17.24
N MET A 24 -12.90 3.92 -17.09
CA MET A 24 -13.65 5.18 -17.12
C MET A 24 -14.32 5.42 -18.48
N MET A 25 -13.63 5.20 -19.60
CA MET A 25 -14.24 5.36 -20.92
C MET A 25 -15.43 4.40 -21.12
N GLU A 26 -15.26 3.13 -20.76
CA GLU A 26 -16.29 2.10 -20.89
C GLU A 26 -17.46 2.29 -19.90
N ALA A 27 -17.21 2.95 -18.76
CA ALA A 27 -18.23 3.39 -17.81
C ALA A 27 -18.97 4.68 -18.23
N GLY A 28 -18.60 5.28 -19.37
CA GLY A 28 -19.27 6.45 -19.94
C GLY A 28 -18.78 7.79 -19.37
N TYR A 29 -17.54 7.88 -18.94
CA TYR A 29 -16.87 9.17 -18.69
C TYR A 29 -16.40 9.79 -20.00
N SER A 30 -16.28 11.12 -20.03
CA SER A 30 -15.73 11.82 -21.19
C SER A 30 -14.26 11.45 -21.42
N PRO A 31 -13.76 11.47 -22.67
CA PRO A 31 -12.35 11.20 -22.95
C PRO A 31 -11.39 12.11 -22.15
N ASN A 32 -11.75 13.38 -21.95
CA ASN A 32 -10.95 14.33 -21.18
C ASN A 32 -10.90 13.98 -19.69
N THR A 33 -11.99 13.43 -19.15
CA THR A 33 -12.02 12.96 -17.76
C THR A 33 -11.24 11.65 -17.62
N ALA A 34 -11.42 10.70 -18.54
CA ALA A 34 -10.74 9.41 -18.51
C ALA A 34 -9.21 9.50 -18.68
N LYS A 35 -8.72 10.55 -19.36
CA LYS A 35 -7.28 10.88 -19.42
C LYS A 35 -6.69 11.32 -18.07
N ASN A 36 -7.51 11.58 -17.07
CA ASN A 36 -7.09 11.96 -15.71
C ASN A 36 -7.70 11.01 -14.66
N PRO A 37 -7.20 9.76 -14.55
CA PRO A 37 -7.68 8.74 -13.61
C PRO A 37 -7.88 9.19 -12.17
N GLN A 38 -7.06 10.12 -11.70
CA GLN A 38 -7.07 10.67 -10.34
C GLN A 38 -8.45 11.24 -9.99
N LYS A 39 -9.16 11.81 -10.97
CA LYS A 39 -10.52 12.34 -10.77
C LYS A 39 -11.52 11.28 -10.32
N LEU A 40 -11.29 10.00 -10.66
CA LEU A 40 -12.04 8.87 -10.16
C LEU A 40 -11.41 8.34 -8.87
N THR A 41 -10.12 7.96 -8.90
CA THR A 41 -9.50 7.19 -7.81
C THR A 41 -9.35 7.98 -6.51
N GLU A 42 -9.25 9.31 -6.58
CA GLU A 42 -9.17 10.19 -5.40
C GLU A 42 -10.54 10.70 -4.96
N SER A 43 -11.60 10.41 -5.72
CA SER A 43 -12.94 10.83 -5.36
C SER A 43 -13.44 10.08 -4.11
N GLU A 44 -14.13 10.81 -3.22
CA GLU A 44 -14.69 10.26 -1.99
C GLU A 44 -15.56 9.03 -2.25
N GLY A 45 -16.48 9.11 -3.22
CA GLY A 45 -17.35 7.98 -3.56
C GLY A 45 -16.61 6.74 -4.06
N PHE A 46 -15.45 6.89 -4.71
CA PHE A 46 -14.63 5.73 -5.10
C PHE A 46 -13.90 5.13 -3.90
N ARG A 47 -13.38 5.97 -2.99
CA ARG A 47 -12.73 5.52 -1.75
C ARG A 47 -13.70 4.78 -0.85
N GLU A 48 -14.92 5.29 -0.67
CA GLU A 48 -16.01 4.59 0.04
C GLU A 48 -16.32 3.23 -0.60
N LEU A 49 -16.30 3.16 -1.93
CA LEU A 49 -16.57 1.93 -2.66
C LEU A 49 -15.46 0.91 -2.42
N CYS A 50 -14.19 1.33 -2.49
CA CYS A 50 -13.06 0.48 -2.14
C CYS A 50 -13.17 -0.03 -0.70
N GLU A 51 -13.46 0.84 0.26
CA GLU A 51 -13.63 0.43 1.66
C GLU A 51 -14.77 -0.59 1.83
N SER A 52 -15.85 -0.47 1.06
CA SER A 52 -16.98 -1.40 1.12
C SER A 52 -16.67 -2.81 0.60
N TYR A 53 -15.71 -2.95 -0.33
CA TYR A 53 -15.36 -4.23 -0.95
C TYR A 53 -14.03 -4.80 -0.45
N LEU A 54 -13.08 -3.93 -0.07
CA LEU A 54 -11.73 -4.23 0.35
C LEU A 54 -11.38 -3.36 1.56
N PRO A 55 -12.05 -3.57 2.72
CA PRO A 55 -11.80 -2.79 3.91
C PRO A 55 -10.38 -3.05 4.43
N ASP A 56 -9.79 -2.03 5.06
CA ASP A 56 -8.41 -2.08 5.53
C ASP A 56 -8.16 -3.26 6.49
N ASP A 57 -9.13 -3.63 7.33
CA ASP A 57 -9.01 -4.75 8.27
C ASP A 57 -8.91 -6.12 7.58
N MET A 58 -9.58 -6.29 6.44
CA MET A 58 -9.45 -7.47 5.59
C MET A 58 -8.07 -7.52 4.94
N LEU A 59 -7.61 -6.40 4.37
CA LEU A 59 -6.29 -6.31 3.74
C LEU A 59 -5.16 -6.56 4.75
N LEU A 60 -5.27 -6.01 5.95
CA LEU A 60 -4.31 -6.20 7.03
C LEU A 60 -4.26 -7.65 7.51
N ARG A 61 -5.40 -8.34 7.62
CA ARG A 61 -5.43 -9.77 7.95
C ARG A 61 -4.78 -10.61 6.88
N ALA A 62 -5.15 -10.41 5.61
CA ALA A 62 -4.55 -11.12 4.49
C ALA A 62 -3.03 -10.92 4.43
N LEU A 63 -2.56 -9.68 4.65
CA LEU A 63 -1.13 -9.39 4.70
C LEU A 63 -0.45 -10.06 5.90
N SER A 64 -1.10 -10.12 7.06
CA SER A 64 -0.58 -10.84 8.24
C SER A 64 -0.41 -12.33 7.95
N ASP A 65 -1.43 -12.96 7.38
CA ASP A 65 -1.41 -14.37 7.00
C ASP A 65 -0.29 -14.65 5.99
N ASP A 66 -0.11 -13.78 4.99
CA ASP A 66 0.99 -13.88 4.02
C ASP A 66 2.37 -13.75 4.68
N ILE A 67 2.54 -12.81 5.61
CA ILE A 67 3.80 -12.64 6.36
C ILE A 67 4.14 -13.89 7.19
N GLU A 68 3.14 -14.53 7.78
CA GLU A 68 3.33 -15.76 8.56
C GLU A 68 3.75 -16.93 7.67
N ASN A 69 3.10 -17.07 6.50
CA ASN A 69 3.34 -18.17 5.55
C ASN A 69 4.59 -17.98 4.68
N LYS A 70 5.09 -16.75 4.52
CA LYS A 70 6.27 -16.40 3.71
C LYS A 70 7.57 -16.53 4.52
N GLU A 71 7.82 -17.72 5.07
CA GLU A 71 9.03 -18.00 5.84
C GLU A 71 10.30 -17.73 5.00
N GLY A 72 11.29 -17.07 5.59
CA GLY A 72 12.54 -16.67 4.92
C GLY A 72 12.45 -15.43 4.02
N ASN A 73 11.26 -15.04 3.55
CA ASN A 73 11.09 -13.93 2.59
C ASN A 73 10.25 -12.75 3.12
N ARG A 74 10.13 -12.61 4.45
CA ARG A 74 9.33 -11.60 5.15
C ARG A 74 10.13 -10.43 5.76
N LYS A 75 11.38 -10.25 5.33
CA LYS A 75 12.31 -9.30 5.96
C LYS A 75 11.82 -7.85 5.85
N ALA A 76 11.35 -7.42 4.69
CA ALA A 76 10.96 -6.04 4.46
C ALA A 76 9.76 -5.62 5.31
N GLU A 77 8.77 -6.52 5.42
CA GLU A 77 7.55 -6.37 6.19
C GLU A 77 7.88 -6.26 7.69
N LEU A 78 8.75 -7.13 8.20
CA LEU A 78 9.20 -7.07 9.60
C LEU A 78 10.04 -5.83 9.87
N GLU A 79 10.99 -5.45 9.02
CA GLU A 79 11.79 -4.23 9.20
C GLU A 79 10.91 -2.98 9.27
N LEU A 80 9.91 -2.87 8.40
CA LEU A 80 8.92 -1.79 8.46
C LEU A 80 8.19 -1.78 9.80
N ALA A 81 7.71 -2.94 10.26
CA ALA A 81 7.03 -3.05 11.55
C ALA A 81 7.93 -2.63 12.72
N PHE A 82 9.20 -3.03 12.71
CA PHE A 82 10.18 -2.63 13.74
C PHE A 82 10.46 -1.11 13.71
N LYS A 83 10.55 -0.50 12.53
CA LYS A 83 10.68 0.97 12.38
C LYS A 83 9.46 1.70 12.93
N LEU A 84 8.26 1.32 12.51
CA LEU A 84 7.01 1.94 12.96
C LEU A 84 6.81 1.83 14.48
N LYS A 85 7.26 0.70 15.07
CA LYS A 85 7.22 0.49 16.53
C LYS A 85 8.38 1.14 17.28
N GLY A 86 9.26 1.89 16.61
CA GLY A 86 10.42 2.56 17.21
C GLY A 86 11.49 1.61 17.77
N LYS A 87 11.47 0.33 17.35
CA LYS A 87 12.35 -0.75 17.80
C LYS A 87 13.63 -0.86 16.96
N MET A 88 13.75 -0.10 15.88
CA MET A 88 14.98 0.03 15.09
C MET A 88 15.70 1.35 15.38
N THR A 89 17.02 1.33 15.26
CA THR A 89 17.88 2.52 15.32
C THR A 89 18.99 2.40 14.29
N GLU A 90 19.47 3.54 13.80
CA GLU A 90 20.64 3.58 12.93
C GLU A 90 21.90 3.61 13.78
N LYS A 91 22.76 2.62 13.59
CA LYS A 91 24.11 2.63 14.12
C LYS A 91 25.05 3.07 13.00
N ALA A 92 25.73 4.19 13.19
CA ALA A 92 26.81 4.61 12.31
C ALA A 92 28.12 4.03 12.83
N ASP A 93 28.78 3.19 12.04
CA ASP A 93 30.16 2.78 12.31
C ASP A 93 31.09 3.66 11.45
N ILE A 94 31.94 4.44 12.12
CA ILE A 94 32.97 5.27 11.47
C ILE A 94 34.23 4.42 11.37
N ASN A 95 34.72 4.17 10.15
CA ASN A 95 36.05 3.58 9.97
C ASN A 95 37.13 4.68 9.89
N LEU A 96 38.38 4.31 10.19
CA LEU A 96 39.56 5.20 10.18
C LEU A 96 39.80 5.90 8.82
N SER A 97 39.14 5.46 7.75
CA SER A 97 39.21 6.02 6.41
C SER A 97 38.16 7.11 6.14
N GLY A 98 37.32 7.47 7.12
CA GLY A 98 36.30 8.51 6.99
C GLY A 98 35.04 8.09 6.22
N ASN A 99 34.89 6.81 5.87
CA ASN A 99 33.71 6.31 5.20
C ASN A 99 32.64 5.93 6.23
N LEU A 100 31.51 6.63 6.19
CA LEU A 100 30.32 6.31 6.99
C LEU A 100 29.58 5.13 6.36
N LYS A 101 29.42 4.04 7.12
CA LYS A 101 28.40 3.01 6.82
C LYS A 101 27.36 3.04 7.93
N SER A 102 26.12 3.39 7.59
CA SER A 102 24.98 3.24 8.49
C SER A 102 24.41 1.82 8.37
N ILE A 103 24.17 1.19 9.52
CA ILE A 103 23.53 -0.12 9.62
C ILE A 103 22.30 0.02 10.53
N LEU A 104 21.16 -0.49 10.09
CA LEU A 104 19.97 -0.57 10.93
C LEU A 104 20.12 -1.73 11.93
N VAL A 105 19.99 -1.43 13.22
CA VAL A 105 20.06 -2.41 14.30
C VAL A 105 18.80 -2.38 15.15
N VAL A 106 18.41 -3.54 15.67
CA VAL A 106 17.31 -3.64 16.64
C VAL A 106 17.78 -3.10 17.98
N LYS A 107 16.97 -2.23 18.61
CA LYS A 107 17.22 -1.75 19.97
C LYS A 107 17.09 -2.92 20.94
N ASN A 108 18.20 -3.41 21.49
CA ASN A 108 18.18 -4.36 22.59
C ASN A 108 17.66 -3.67 23.85
N GLY A 109 16.43 -3.96 24.24
CA GLY A 109 15.92 -3.58 25.55
C GLY A 109 16.53 -4.50 26.59
N ILE A 110 17.24 -3.94 27.58
CA ILE A 110 17.53 -4.65 28.82
C ILE A 110 16.18 -4.79 29.53
N TYR A 111 15.62 -6.00 29.54
CA TYR A 111 14.47 -6.32 30.39
C TYR A 111 15.02 -6.59 31.79
N HIS A 112 14.71 -5.70 32.74
CA HIS A 112 14.94 -5.90 34.16
C HIS A 112 13.80 -6.71 34.78
#